data_AF-A0ABD5NA99-F1
#
_entry.id   AF-A0ABD5NA99-F1
#
_cell.length_a   1.000
_cell.length_b   1.000
_cell.length_c   1.000
_cell.angle_alpha   90.00
_cell.angle_beta   90.00
_cell.angle_gamma   90.00
#
_symmetry.space_group_name_H-M   'P 1'
#
loop_
_entity.id
_entity.type
_entity.pdbx_description
1 polymer ?
#
loop_
_entity_poly.entity_id
_entity_poly.type
_entity_poly.pdbx_seq_one_letter_code
_entity_poly.pdbx_strand_id
1 'polypeptide(L)'
;MAILDSGYLLLSSIGLMIAGVGGLIIVSAGVLSLTGVVLALIYRRSKTILIPNITLFILGFLEGPVKQIAWLFKIDEVFMDQMVVDIRNRLYLNAFTKIAYEDRMIFLPQCLRDPKCPAPLEPEGIKCLSCGRCGIGMIKDYAEQLGSKVYIAPGSTLIKRMLKKYRPKAVLGVGCTLEVYEGTRLMASFGLPVQAVGLERDGCIDTRVDVYSLMEKIKAHSSLGKNYCIRDDPGLFALATRIQEMWDYSRPQKVRVKPVKK
;
A
#
# COMPACT_ATOMS: atom_id res chain seq x y z
N MET A 1 -58.22 -17.77 23.35
CA MET A 1 -57.22 -18.86 23.28
C MET A 1 -56.71 -19.04 21.85
N ALA A 2 -57.54 -19.36 20.86
CA ALA A 2 -57.09 -19.58 19.47
C ALA A 2 -56.22 -18.46 18.81
N ILE A 3 -56.49 -17.18 19.13
CA ILE A 3 -55.70 -16.04 18.60
C ILE A 3 -54.29 -15.98 19.23
N LEU A 4 -54.15 -16.36 20.51
CA LEU A 4 -52.88 -16.40 21.22
C LEU A 4 -52.01 -17.59 20.75
N ASP A 5 -52.63 -18.75 20.50
CA ASP A 5 -51.93 -19.94 20.00
C ASP A 5 -51.44 -19.74 18.55
N SER A 6 -52.26 -19.10 17.71
CA SER A 6 -51.88 -18.74 16.33
C SER A 6 -50.71 -17.74 16.31
N GLY A 7 -50.70 -16.77 17.24
CA GLY A 7 -49.60 -15.81 17.41
C GLY A 7 -48.29 -16.49 17.84
N TYR A 8 -48.35 -17.47 18.76
CA TYR A 8 -47.17 -18.21 19.22
C TYR A 8 -46.56 -19.11 18.14
N LEU A 9 -47.38 -19.76 17.32
CA LEU A 9 -46.94 -20.56 16.17
C LEU A 9 -46.27 -19.70 15.08
N LEU A 10 -46.81 -18.50 14.83
CA LEU A 10 -46.20 -17.51 13.94
C LEU A 10 -44.84 -17.03 14.46
N LEU A 11 -44.74 -16.69 15.75
CA LEU A 11 -43.49 -16.22 16.34
C LEU A 11 -42.38 -17.30 16.35
N SER A 12 -42.73 -18.55 16.66
CA SER A 12 -41.78 -19.66 16.68
C SER A 12 -41.28 -20.06 15.29
N SER A 13 -42.16 -20.07 14.27
CA SER A 13 -41.77 -20.33 12.88
C SER A 13 -40.89 -19.22 12.30
N ILE A 14 -41.19 -17.95 12.59
CA ILE A 14 -40.31 -16.82 12.25
C ILE A 14 -38.95 -16.97 12.93
N GLY A 15 -38.93 -17.36 14.21
CA GLY A 15 -37.69 -17.62 14.95
C GLY A 15 -36.82 -18.70 14.29
N LEU A 16 -37.42 -19.81 13.85
CA LEU A 16 -36.71 -20.89 13.15
C LEU A 16 -36.14 -20.43 11.80
N MET A 17 -36.90 -19.63 11.04
CA MET A 17 -36.45 -19.06 9.77
C MET A 17 -35.26 -18.11 9.96
N ILE A 18 -35.32 -17.23 10.97
CA ILE A 18 -34.21 -16.33 11.31
C ILE A 18 -32.96 -17.13 11.70
N ALA A 19 -33.12 -18.15 12.55
CA ALA A 19 -32.00 -19.01 12.96
C ALA A 19 -31.39 -19.76 11.75
N GLY A 20 -32.23 -20.28 10.86
CA GLY A 20 -31.77 -20.97 9.64
C GLY A 20 -30.99 -20.05 8.71
N VAL A 21 -31.53 -18.86 8.41
CA VAL A 21 -30.85 -17.86 7.57
C VAL A 21 -29.55 -17.39 8.23
N GLY A 22 -29.57 -17.10 9.54
CA GLY A 22 -28.38 -16.73 10.30
C GLY A 22 -27.28 -17.80 10.23
N GLY A 23 -27.66 -19.08 10.41
CA GLY A 23 -26.75 -20.21 10.27
C GLY A 23 -26.11 -20.30 8.89
N LEU A 24 -26.90 -20.17 7.81
CA LEU A 24 -26.39 -20.17 6.45
C LEU A 24 -25.41 -19.03 6.18
N ILE A 25 -25.69 -17.83 6.68
CA ILE A 25 -24.78 -16.68 6.56
C ILE A 25 -23.45 -16.98 7.25
N ILE A 26 -23.47 -17.49 8.49
CA ILE A 26 -22.25 -17.83 9.24
C ILE A 26 -21.42 -18.89 8.52
N VAL A 27 -22.06 -19.96 8.03
CA VAL A 27 -21.38 -21.02 7.26
C VAL A 27 -20.76 -20.44 5.98
N SER A 28 -21.52 -19.63 5.23
CA SER A 28 -21.02 -19.00 4.01
C SER A 28 -19.82 -18.08 4.27
N ALA A 29 -19.87 -17.28 5.34
CA ALA A 29 -18.78 -16.41 5.75
C ALA A 29 -17.54 -17.24 6.12
N GLY A 30 -17.71 -18.34 6.88
CA GLY A 30 -16.63 -19.26 7.21
C GLY A 30 -15.97 -19.89 5.98
N VAL A 31 -16.76 -20.35 5.01
CA VAL A 31 -16.26 -20.91 3.74
C VAL A 31 -15.51 -19.86 2.93
N LEU A 32 -16.04 -18.63 2.82
CA LEU A 32 -15.37 -17.53 2.13
C LEU A 32 -14.07 -17.12 2.83
N SER A 33 -14.05 -17.10 4.16
CA SER A 33 -12.83 -16.79 4.93
C SER A 33 -11.76 -17.86 4.73
N LEU A 34 -12.13 -19.14 4.79
CA LEU A 34 -11.22 -20.26 4.48
C LEU A 34 -10.67 -20.15 3.05
N THR A 35 -11.53 -19.81 2.09
CA THR A 35 -11.12 -19.57 0.70
C THR A 35 -10.08 -18.45 0.62
N GLY A 36 -10.29 -17.35 1.34
CA GLY A 36 -9.32 -16.25 1.43
C GLY A 36 -7.95 -16.70 1.97
N VAL A 37 -7.93 -17.55 3.01
CA VAL A 37 -6.69 -18.12 3.55
C VAL A 37 -6.00 -19.05 2.55
N VAL A 38 -6.75 -19.90 1.84
CA VAL A 38 -6.19 -20.76 0.78
C VAL A 38 -5.56 -19.93 -0.33
N LEU A 39 -6.22 -18.86 -0.77
CA LEU A 39 -5.67 -17.94 -1.76
C LEU A 39 -4.38 -17.27 -1.27
N ALA A 40 -4.32 -16.88 0.01
CA ALA A 40 -3.11 -16.34 0.63
C ALA A 40 -1.96 -17.37 0.68
N LEU A 41 -2.26 -18.64 0.97
CA LEU A 41 -1.26 -19.72 0.96
C LEU A 41 -0.75 -20.03 -0.44
N ILE A 42 -1.64 -20.02 -1.44
CA ILE A 42 -1.26 -20.15 -2.86
C ILE A 42 -0.35 -18.99 -3.25
N TYR A 43 -0.72 -17.75 -2.89
CA TYR A 43 0.12 -16.57 -3.15
C TYR A 43 1.48 -16.68 -2.47
N ARG A 44 1.53 -17.18 -1.22
CA ARG A 44 2.79 -17.38 -0.49
C ARG A 44 3.74 -18.33 -1.22
N ARG A 45 3.22 -19.42 -1.80
CA ARG A 45 4.05 -20.42 -2.52
C ARG A 45 4.43 -20.00 -3.93
N SER A 46 3.49 -19.44 -4.67
CA SER A 46 3.64 -19.22 -6.11
C SER A 46 3.94 -17.78 -6.50
N LYS A 47 3.66 -16.81 -5.61
CA LYS A 47 3.65 -15.36 -5.88
C LYS A 47 2.75 -14.98 -7.08
N THR A 48 1.89 -15.89 -7.53
CA THR A 48 0.89 -15.66 -8.57
C THR A 48 -0.43 -15.26 -7.93
N ILE A 49 -1.11 -14.31 -8.56
CA ILE A 49 -2.43 -13.86 -8.11
C ILE A 49 -3.43 -14.48 -9.08
N LEU A 50 -4.13 -15.51 -8.63
CA LEU A 50 -5.02 -16.29 -9.48
C LEU A 50 -6.27 -15.50 -9.87
N ILE A 51 -6.95 -14.85 -8.90
CA ILE A 51 -8.21 -14.14 -9.12
C ILE A 51 -8.25 -12.81 -8.32
N PRO A 52 -7.62 -11.72 -8.83
CA PRO A 52 -7.44 -10.46 -8.10
C PRO A 52 -8.71 -9.88 -7.47
N ASN A 53 -9.80 -9.79 -8.25
CA ASN A 53 -11.03 -9.13 -7.80
C ASN A 53 -11.76 -9.91 -6.71
N ILE A 54 -11.79 -11.26 -6.81
CA ILE A 54 -12.41 -12.11 -5.77
C ILE A 54 -11.56 -12.06 -4.50
N THR A 55 -10.23 -12.12 -4.62
CA THR A 55 -9.34 -12.00 -3.46
C THR A 55 -9.55 -10.68 -2.73
N LEU A 56 -9.61 -9.55 -3.45
CA LEU A 56 -9.88 -8.25 -2.85
C LEU A 56 -11.29 -8.14 -2.26
N PHE A 57 -12.29 -8.77 -2.88
CA PHE A 57 -13.65 -8.79 -2.35
C PHE A 57 -13.71 -9.54 -1.01
N ILE A 58 -13.16 -10.75 -0.94
CA ILE A 58 -13.11 -11.56 0.28
C ILE A 58 -12.33 -10.83 1.37
N LEU A 59 -11.14 -10.32 1.06
CA LEU A 59 -10.30 -9.63 2.04
C LEU A 59 -10.87 -8.28 2.45
N GLY A 60 -11.61 -7.59 1.59
CA GLY A 60 -12.24 -6.32 1.92
C GLY A 60 -13.49 -6.48 2.79
N PHE A 61 -14.28 -7.55 2.59
CA PHE A 61 -15.52 -7.79 3.32
C PHE A 61 -15.32 -8.64 4.59
N LEU A 62 -14.42 -9.62 4.56
CA LEU A 62 -14.17 -10.58 5.65
C LEU A 62 -12.76 -10.45 6.22
N GLU A 63 -12.17 -9.26 6.22
CA GLU A 63 -10.79 -9.02 6.66
C GLU A 63 -10.51 -9.61 8.05
N GLY A 64 -11.37 -9.27 9.03
CA GLY A 64 -11.24 -9.72 10.42
C GLY A 64 -11.26 -11.25 10.53
N PRO A 65 -12.34 -11.93 10.10
CA PRO A 65 -12.40 -13.39 10.10
C PRO A 65 -11.25 -14.06 9.33
N VAL A 66 -10.87 -13.53 8.17
CA VAL A 66 -9.74 -14.08 7.40
C VAL A 66 -8.44 -13.97 8.17
N LYS A 67 -8.11 -12.80 8.72
CA LYS A 67 -6.88 -12.58 9.52
C LYS A 67 -6.87 -13.46 10.77
N GLN A 68 -8.01 -13.64 11.44
CA GLN A 68 -8.14 -14.55 12.58
C GLN A 68 -7.81 -16.00 12.21
N ILE A 69 -8.38 -16.52 11.11
CA ILE A 69 -8.06 -17.88 10.65
C ILE A 69 -6.62 -17.96 10.14
N ALA A 70 -6.14 -16.96 9.41
CA ALA A 70 -4.77 -16.90 8.89
C ALA A 70 -3.73 -16.98 10.01
N TRP A 71 -4.01 -16.35 11.16
CA TRP A 71 -3.17 -16.44 12.36
C TRP A 71 -3.03 -17.88 12.87
N LEU A 72 -4.09 -18.70 12.83
CA LEU A 72 -4.00 -20.14 13.17
C LEU A 72 -3.00 -20.89 12.26
N PHE A 73 -2.88 -20.47 11.00
CA PHE A 73 -1.94 -21.02 10.03
C PHE A 73 -0.56 -20.34 10.05
N LYS A 74 -0.26 -19.53 11.08
CA LYS A 74 1.02 -18.78 11.21
C LYS A 74 1.32 -17.89 10.01
N ILE A 75 0.27 -17.29 9.44
CA ILE A 75 0.39 -16.24 8.43
C ILE A 75 0.37 -14.92 9.19
N ASP A 76 1.40 -14.10 9.01
CA ASP A 76 1.50 -12.80 9.63
C ASP A 76 0.58 -11.77 8.93
N GLU A 77 0.10 -10.82 9.71
CA GLU A 77 -0.78 -9.75 9.21
C GLU A 77 -0.07 -8.88 8.16
N VAL A 78 1.23 -8.62 8.36
CA VAL A 78 2.06 -7.83 7.44
C VAL A 78 2.09 -8.47 6.04
N PHE A 79 2.24 -9.79 5.95
CA PHE A 79 2.17 -10.54 4.71
C PHE A 79 0.81 -10.41 4.02
N MET A 80 -0.28 -10.47 4.78
CA MET A 80 -1.63 -10.30 4.22
C MET A 80 -1.81 -8.90 3.63
N ASP A 81 -1.36 -7.87 4.34
CA ASP A 81 -1.45 -6.48 3.90
C ASP A 81 -0.57 -6.24 2.66
N GLN A 82 0.66 -6.78 2.65
CA GLN A 82 1.56 -6.74 1.49
C GLN A 82 0.94 -7.43 0.27
N MET A 83 0.35 -8.60 0.45
CA MET A 83 -0.36 -9.30 -0.62
C MET A 83 -1.47 -8.44 -1.21
N VAL A 84 -2.27 -7.78 -0.38
CA VAL A 84 -3.34 -6.89 -0.87
C VAL A 84 -2.77 -5.72 -1.66
N VAL A 85 -1.67 -5.11 -1.20
CA VAL A 85 -0.97 -4.03 -1.91
C VAL A 85 -0.46 -4.53 -3.26
N ASP A 86 0.15 -5.71 -3.31
CA ASP A 86 0.63 -6.32 -4.56
C ASP A 86 -0.51 -6.59 -5.55
N ILE A 87 -1.64 -7.10 -5.06
CA ILE A 87 -2.83 -7.33 -5.89
C ILE A 87 -3.33 -6.01 -6.49
N ARG A 88 -3.46 -4.97 -5.67
CA ARG A 88 -3.91 -3.64 -6.13
C ARG A 88 -2.91 -3.03 -7.11
N ASN A 89 -1.61 -3.15 -6.84
CA ASN A 89 -0.56 -2.71 -7.76
C ASN A 89 -0.73 -3.34 -9.14
N ARG A 90 -0.91 -4.67 -9.22
CA ARG A 90 -1.12 -5.36 -10.50
C ARG A 90 -2.44 -4.96 -11.17
N LEU A 91 -3.52 -4.86 -10.39
CA LEU A 91 -4.85 -4.52 -10.91
C LEU A 91 -4.89 -3.11 -11.53
N TYR A 92 -4.28 -2.13 -10.85
CA TYR A 92 -4.29 -0.74 -11.29
C TYR A 92 -3.16 -0.36 -12.25
N LEU A 93 -2.16 -1.22 -12.49
CA LEU A 93 -0.99 -0.88 -13.31
C LEU A 93 -1.37 -0.37 -14.70
N ASN A 94 -2.28 -1.05 -15.40
CA ASN A 94 -2.71 -0.65 -16.74
C ASN A 94 -3.48 0.68 -16.75
N ALA A 95 -4.26 0.95 -15.71
CA ALA A 95 -4.99 2.21 -15.59
C ALA A 95 -4.03 3.36 -15.26
N PHE A 96 -3.13 3.13 -14.29
CA PHE A 96 -2.12 4.08 -13.85
C PHE A 96 -1.19 4.52 -14.99
N THR A 97 -0.67 3.58 -15.77
CA THR A 97 0.30 3.86 -16.84
C THR A 97 -0.27 4.65 -18.02
N LYS A 98 -1.60 4.63 -18.23
CA LYS A 98 -2.29 5.41 -19.26
C LYS A 98 -2.53 6.87 -18.86
N ILE A 99 -2.44 7.20 -17.58
CA ILE A 99 -2.64 8.58 -17.09
C ILE A 99 -1.37 9.39 -17.34
N ALA A 100 -1.52 10.59 -17.91
CA ALA A 100 -0.42 11.52 -18.13
C ALA A 100 0.25 11.92 -16.81
N TYR A 101 1.56 12.16 -16.81
CA TYR A 101 2.31 12.46 -15.59
C TYR A 101 1.78 13.70 -14.84
N GLU A 102 1.36 14.74 -15.56
CA GLU A 102 0.78 15.97 -14.99
C GLU A 102 -0.50 15.76 -14.18
N ASP A 103 -1.23 14.67 -14.44
CA ASP A 103 -2.43 14.26 -13.73
C ASP A 103 -2.11 13.32 -12.54
N ARG A 104 -0.83 13.03 -12.26
CA ARG A 104 -0.39 12.13 -11.19
C ARG A 104 0.09 12.90 -9.96
N MET A 105 -0.20 12.32 -8.80
CA MET A 105 0.37 12.74 -7.52
C MET A 105 1.22 11.66 -6.90
N ILE A 106 2.38 12.04 -6.39
CA ILE A 106 3.31 11.15 -5.70
C ILE A 106 3.39 11.61 -4.24
N PHE A 107 3.18 10.68 -3.31
CA PHE A 107 3.31 10.92 -1.88
C PHE A 107 4.52 10.16 -1.34
N LEU A 108 5.49 10.90 -0.81
CA LEU A 108 6.65 10.35 -0.10
C LEU A 108 6.45 10.52 1.42
N PRO A 109 6.82 9.53 2.25
CA PRO A 109 6.67 9.62 3.69
C PRO A 109 7.77 10.51 4.29
N GLN A 110 7.44 11.25 5.34
CA GLN A 110 8.43 12.06 6.06
C GLN A 110 9.58 11.25 6.64
N CYS A 111 9.37 9.96 6.91
CA CYS A 111 10.36 9.07 7.52
C CYS A 111 11.60 8.86 6.64
N LEU A 112 11.50 9.05 5.31
CA LEU A 112 12.64 9.00 4.40
C LEU A 112 13.61 10.19 4.55
N ARG A 113 13.22 11.24 5.29
CA ARG A 113 14.06 12.42 5.50
C ARG A 113 15.21 12.09 6.43
N ASP A 114 16.34 12.73 6.17
CA ASP A 114 17.41 12.82 7.17
C ASP A 114 16.90 13.56 8.42
N PRO A 115 17.22 13.12 9.65
CA PRO A 115 16.80 13.79 10.88
C PRO A 115 17.21 15.26 10.99
N LYS A 116 18.27 15.68 10.28
CA LYS A 116 18.77 17.06 10.23
C LYS A 116 18.26 17.81 8.99
N CYS A 117 17.23 17.30 8.32
CA CYS A 117 16.62 17.94 7.15
C CYS A 117 15.95 19.27 7.55
N PRO A 118 16.38 20.42 6.98
CA PRO A 118 15.87 21.74 7.34
C PRO A 118 14.50 22.08 6.72
N ALA A 119 13.89 21.14 5.99
CA ALA A 119 12.63 21.36 5.28
C ALA A 119 11.49 21.76 6.24
N PRO A 120 10.84 22.92 6.03
CA PRO A 120 9.74 23.36 6.87
C PRO A 120 8.46 22.59 6.54
N LEU A 121 7.55 22.53 7.52
CA LEU A 121 6.19 22.06 7.30
C LEU A 121 5.33 23.23 6.80
N GLU A 122 4.68 23.05 5.67
CA GLU A 122 3.74 23.99 5.05
C GLU A 122 2.33 23.36 4.93
N PRO A 123 1.29 24.14 4.58
CA PRO A 123 -0.06 23.61 4.37
C PRO A 123 -0.16 22.52 3.28
N GLU A 124 0.81 22.41 2.37
CA GLU A 124 0.84 21.35 1.34
C GLU A 124 1.77 20.20 1.70
N GLY A 125 2.25 20.16 2.94
CA GLY A 125 3.18 19.14 3.43
C GLY A 125 4.56 19.71 3.68
N ILE A 126 5.54 18.83 3.81
CA ILE A 126 6.92 19.24 4.04
C ILE A 126 7.49 19.75 2.71
N LYS A 127 7.99 20.99 2.69
CA LYS A 127 8.58 21.59 1.49
C LYS A 127 10.04 21.21 1.38
N CYS A 128 10.35 20.26 0.49
CA CYS A 128 11.74 19.89 0.20
C CYS A 128 12.52 21.10 -0.32
N LEU A 129 13.63 21.41 0.33
CA LEU A 129 14.57 22.46 -0.09
C LEU A 129 15.74 21.90 -0.94
N SER A 130 15.64 20.63 -1.36
CA SER A 130 16.73 19.88 -2.02
C SER A 130 18.08 20.01 -1.30
N CYS A 131 18.05 19.93 0.04
CA CYS A 131 19.20 20.17 0.92
C CYS A 131 20.36 19.17 0.80
N GLY A 132 20.25 18.14 -0.05
CA GLY A 132 21.29 17.13 -0.27
C GLY A 132 21.53 16.14 0.87
N ARG A 133 20.72 16.13 1.94
CA ARG A 133 20.90 15.20 3.08
C ARG A 133 20.24 13.82 2.88
N CYS A 134 19.27 13.70 1.98
CA CYS A 134 18.57 12.47 1.67
C CYS A 134 18.17 12.46 0.19
N GLY A 135 17.76 11.30 -0.33
CA GLY A 135 17.43 11.13 -1.75
C GLY A 135 16.12 11.78 -2.21
N ILE A 136 15.27 12.28 -1.30
CA ILE A 136 13.95 12.85 -1.62
C ILE A 136 14.03 13.99 -2.64
N GLY A 137 15.04 14.88 -2.53
CA GLY A 137 15.20 15.99 -3.48
C GLY A 137 15.36 15.52 -4.91
N MET A 138 16.24 14.54 -5.15
CA MET A 138 16.47 13.99 -6.49
C MET A 138 15.25 13.23 -7.03
N ILE A 139 14.53 12.48 -6.18
CA ILE A 139 13.27 11.82 -6.57
C ILE A 139 12.24 12.86 -6.99
N LYS A 140 12.08 13.92 -6.18
CA LYS A 140 11.14 15.02 -6.44
C LYS A 140 11.46 15.70 -7.76
N ASP A 141 12.70 16.12 -7.94
CA ASP A 141 13.13 16.86 -9.13
C ASP A 141 12.92 16.04 -10.40
N TYR A 142 13.23 14.73 -10.37
CA TYR A 142 12.99 13.85 -11.50
C TYR A 142 11.50 13.67 -11.83
N ALA A 143 10.67 13.43 -10.81
CA ALA A 143 9.23 13.25 -11.00
C ALA A 143 8.54 14.53 -11.50
N GLU A 144 8.96 15.70 -11.01
CA GLU A 144 8.45 17.00 -11.44
C GLU A 144 8.92 17.34 -12.87
N GLN A 145 10.12 16.93 -13.28
CA GLN A 145 10.58 17.03 -14.68
C GLN A 145 9.68 16.24 -15.65
N LEU A 146 9.11 15.11 -15.21
CA LEU A 146 8.12 14.37 -15.99
C LEU A 146 6.73 15.04 -15.98
N GLY A 147 6.47 15.95 -15.03
CA GLY A 147 5.21 16.67 -14.84
C GLY A 147 4.41 16.27 -13.60
N SER A 148 4.80 15.21 -12.89
CA SER A 148 4.07 14.75 -11.70
C SER A 148 4.23 15.71 -10.52
N LYS A 149 3.18 15.85 -9.69
CA LYS A 149 3.27 16.63 -8.45
C LYS A 149 3.71 15.75 -7.29
N VAL A 150 4.74 16.17 -6.55
CA VAL A 150 5.30 15.41 -5.43
C VAL A 150 5.02 16.11 -4.11
N TYR A 151 4.49 15.36 -3.14
CA TYR A 151 4.20 15.85 -1.79
C TYR A 151 4.88 14.96 -0.76
N ILE A 152 5.49 15.59 0.26
CA ILE A 152 6.07 14.88 1.39
C ILE A 152 5.09 14.93 2.55
N ALA A 153 4.49 13.79 2.84
CA ALA A 153 3.41 13.67 3.80
C ALA A 153 3.94 13.39 5.21
N PRO A 154 3.63 14.24 6.21
CA PRO A 154 3.86 13.90 7.61
C PRO A 154 2.79 12.94 8.16
N GLY A 155 1.68 12.75 7.43
CA GLY A 155 0.61 11.84 7.81
C GLY A 155 -0.52 11.81 6.80
N SER A 156 -1.41 10.83 6.96
CA SER A 156 -2.49 10.51 6.02
C SER A 156 -3.53 11.63 5.84
N THR A 157 -3.69 12.51 6.83
CA THR A 157 -4.59 13.68 6.73
C THR A 157 -4.17 14.63 5.60
N LEU A 158 -2.86 14.81 5.38
CA LEU A 158 -2.37 15.63 4.26
C LEU A 158 -2.81 15.03 2.93
N ILE A 159 -2.65 13.71 2.77
CA ILE A 159 -3.00 12.98 1.54
C ILE A 159 -4.46 13.26 1.19
N LYS A 160 -5.39 13.03 2.13
CA LYS A 160 -6.82 13.31 1.93
C LYS A 160 -7.09 14.76 1.51
N ARG A 161 -6.40 15.73 2.10
CA ARG A 161 -6.55 17.16 1.77
C ARG A 161 -6.06 17.48 0.35
N MET A 162 -4.90 16.96 -0.05
CA MET A 162 -4.34 17.19 -1.38
C MET A 162 -5.20 16.55 -2.48
N LEU A 163 -5.71 15.33 -2.24
CA LEU A 163 -6.62 14.67 -3.18
C LEU A 163 -7.91 15.46 -3.40
N LYS A 164 -8.49 16.01 -2.34
CA LYS A 164 -9.70 16.85 -2.44
C LYS A 164 -9.42 18.17 -3.15
N LYS A 165 -8.28 18.80 -2.85
CA LYS A 165 -7.89 20.11 -3.39
C LYS A 165 -7.56 20.04 -4.88
N TYR A 166 -6.79 19.04 -5.29
CA TYR A 166 -6.18 19.02 -6.61
C TYR A 166 -6.73 17.94 -7.54
N ARG A 167 -7.55 17.00 -7.03
CA ARG A 167 -8.29 16.02 -7.84
C ARG A 167 -7.41 15.31 -8.89
N PRO A 168 -6.29 14.66 -8.49
CA PRO A 168 -5.46 13.93 -9.45
C PRO A 168 -6.23 12.76 -10.07
N LYS A 169 -5.77 12.27 -11.21
CA LYS A 169 -6.34 11.08 -11.87
C LYS A 169 -5.62 9.79 -11.50
N ALA A 170 -4.43 9.87 -10.91
CA ALA A 170 -3.71 8.71 -10.39
C ALA A 170 -2.76 9.08 -9.24
N VAL A 171 -2.44 8.11 -8.39
CA VAL A 171 -1.60 8.31 -7.20
C VAL A 171 -0.51 7.25 -7.12
N LEU A 172 0.71 7.66 -6.77
CA LEU A 172 1.80 6.79 -6.34
C LEU A 172 2.09 7.09 -4.86
N GLY A 173 1.89 6.10 -3.99
CA GLY A 173 2.19 6.21 -2.57
C GLY A 173 3.46 5.45 -2.18
N VAL A 174 4.24 6.01 -1.27
CA VAL A 174 5.35 5.32 -0.61
C VAL A 174 5.09 5.35 0.90
N GLY A 175 5.36 4.25 1.60
CA GLY A 175 5.12 4.18 3.04
C GLY A 175 5.35 2.79 3.62
N CYS A 176 5.22 2.68 4.94
CA CYS A 176 5.29 1.37 5.59
C CYS A 176 4.11 0.50 5.15
N THR A 177 4.19 -0.81 5.42
CA THR A 177 3.17 -1.77 4.95
C THR A 177 1.74 -1.32 5.30
N LEU A 178 1.51 -0.86 6.53
CA LEU A 178 0.20 -0.38 6.97
C LEU A 178 -0.25 0.89 6.22
N GLU A 179 0.66 1.86 6.01
CA GLU A 179 0.36 3.10 5.31
C GLU A 179 0.01 2.86 3.84
N VAL A 180 0.74 1.98 3.14
CA VAL A 180 0.42 1.66 1.75
C VAL A 180 -0.82 0.77 1.63
N TYR A 181 -1.08 -0.11 2.60
CA TYR A 181 -2.31 -0.89 2.67
C TYR A 181 -3.55 0.00 2.79
N GLU A 182 -3.58 0.87 3.79
CA GLU A 182 -4.68 1.82 4.01
C GLU A 182 -4.75 2.87 2.89
N GLY A 183 -3.61 3.36 2.41
CA GLY A 183 -3.53 4.32 1.31
C GLY A 183 -4.13 3.76 0.02
N THR A 184 -3.78 2.54 -0.36
CA THR A 184 -4.33 1.90 -1.57
C THR A 184 -5.83 1.60 -1.43
N ARG A 185 -6.29 1.25 -0.23
CA ARG A 185 -7.72 1.05 0.06
C ARG A 185 -8.49 2.37 -0.06
N LEU A 186 -7.94 3.46 0.47
CA LEU A 186 -8.49 4.80 0.34
C LEU A 186 -8.56 5.23 -1.12
N MET A 187 -7.52 5.00 -1.93
CA MET A 187 -7.56 5.37 -3.35
C MET A 187 -8.61 4.57 -4.12
N ALA A 188 -8.74 3.28 -3.81
CA ALA A 188 -9.78 2.43 -4.39
C ALA A 188 -11.20 2.95 -4.08
N SER A 189 -11.46 3.47 -2.88
CA SER A 189 -12.77 4.05 -2.56
C SER A 189 -13.05 5.38 -3.28
N PHE A 190 -12.01 6.08 -3.73
CA PHE A 190 -12.14 7.24 -4.64
C PHE A 190 -12.17 6.86 -6.12
N GLY A 191 -12.05 5.57 -6.47
CA GLY A 191 -11.95 5.12 -7.86
C GLY A 191 -10.66 5.57 -8.56
N LEU A 192 -9.60 5.89 -7.80
CA LEU A 192 -8.33 6.37 -8.31
C LEU A 192 -7.36 5.21 -8.56
N PRO A 193 -6.82 5.06 -9.79
CA PRO A 193 -5.67 4.20 -10.04
C PRO A 193 -4.51 4.52 -9.10
N VAL A 194 -4.07 3.51 -8.36
CA VAL A 194 -3.00 3.66 -7.37
C VAL A 194 -1.87 2.69 -7.65
N GLN A 195 -0.64 3.17 -7.47
CA GLN A 195 0.54 2.35 -7.28
C GLN A 195 1.12 2.64 -5.89
N ALA A 196 1.72 1.63 -5.29
CA ALA A 196 2.35 1.73 -3.98
C ALA A 196 3.73 1.07 -4.00
N VAL A 197 4.67 1.67 -3.26
CA VAL A 197 5.98 1.09 -2.94
C VAL A 197 6.09 1.00 -1.43
N GLY A 198 6.20 -0.22 -0.93
CA GLY A 198 6.50 -0.47 0.47
C GLY A 198 7.94 -0.08 0.80
N LEU A 199 8.16 0.37 2.02
CA LEU A 199 9.51 0.54 2.56
C LEU A 199 10.17 -0.84 2.78
N GLU A 200 11.47 -0.94 2.49
CA GLU A 200 12.27 -2.14 2.78
C GLU A 200 12.59 -2.25 4.28
N ARG A 201 12.76 -1.08 4.91
CA ARG A 201 12.99 -0.95 6.34
C ARG A 201 12.11 0.17 6.87
N ASP A 202 11.19 -0.22 7.74
CA ASP A 202 10.33 0.69 8.50
C ASP A 202 11.07 1.27 9.70
N GLY A 203 10.68 2.48 10.11
CA GLY A 203 11.26 3.20 11.24
C GLY A 203 11.06 4.71 11.10
N CYS A 204 11.29 5.46 12.18
CA CYS A 204 11.35 6.92 12.12
C CYS A 204 12.76 7.44 11.78
N ILE A 205 13.76 6.56 11.84
CA ILE A 205 15.19 6.83 11.58
C ILE A 205 15.73 5.64 10.78
N ASP A 206 16.59 5.89 9.79
CA ASP A 206 17.15 4.86 8.87
C ASP A 206 16.06 4.08 8.09
N THR A 207 15.00 4.79 7.71
CA THR A 207 13.94 4.31 6.84
C THR A 207 14.44 4.16 5.40
N ARG A 208 14.08 3.06 4.73
CA ARG A 208 14.58 2.73 3.39
C ARG A 208 13.46 2.34 2.44
N VAL A 209 13.62 2.70 1.18
CA VAL A 209 12.73 2.31 0.08
C VAL A 209 13.58 1.68 -1.00
N ASP A 210 13.03 0.70 -1.72
CA ASP A 210 13.62 0.23 -2.97
C ASP A 210 13.54 1.38 -3.99
N VAL A 211 14.67 2.07 -4.14
CA VAL A 211 14.78 3.23 -5.03
C VAL A 211 14.57 2.83 -6.47
N TYR A 212 15.04 1.65 -6.88
CA TYR A 212 14.90 1.18 -8.26
C TYR A 212 13.42 0.96 -8.60
N SER A 213 12.70 0.24 -7.74
CA SER A 213 11.26 0.02 -7.90
C SER A 213 10.46 1.32 -7.88
N LEU A 214 10.84 2.27 -7.01
CA LEU A 214 10.20 3.58 -6.95
C LEU A 214 10.40 4.38 -8.24
N MET A 215 11.63 4.50 -8.72
CA MET A 215 11.95 5.26 -9.94
C MET A 215 11.29 4.64 -11.17
N GLU A 216 11.26 3.30 -11.24
CA GLU A 216 10.56 2.56 -12.29
C GLU A 216 9.05 2.87 -12.29
N LYS A 217 8.39 2.87 -11.13
CA LYS A 217 6.97 3.23 -11.00
C LYS A 217 6.70 4.70 -11.28
N ILE A 218 7.62 5.61 -10.94
CA ILE A 218 7.52 7.03 -11.29
C ILE A 218 7.50 7.19 -12.82
N LYS A 219 8.42 6.51 -13.52
CA LYS A 219 8.52 6.56 -14.99
C LYS A 219 7.50 5.66 -15.71
N ALA A 220 6.82 4.77 -15.02
CA ALA A 220 5.91 3.81 -15.65
C ALA A 220 4.82 4.51 -16.49
N HIS A 221 4.83 4.30 -17.80
CA HIS A 221 3.88 4.91 -18.74
C HIS A 221 3.59 3.97 -19.90
N SER A 222 2.38 4.04 -20.46
CA SER A 222 1.92 3.10 -21.49
C SER A 222 2.75 3.14 -22.76
N SER A 223 3.46 4.24 -23.03
CA SER A 223 4.37 4.39 -24.16
C SER A 223 5.67 3.58 -24.04
N LEU A 224 6.05 3.13 -22.84
CA LEU A 224 7.28 2.36 -22.61
C LEU A 224 7.09 0.85 -22.82
N GLY A 225 5.85 0.40 -23.06
CA GLY A 225 5.52 -1.01 -23.16
C GLY A 225 5.37 -1.69 -21.79
N LYS A 226 4.80 -2.91 -21.78
CA LYS A 226 4.45 -3.65 -20.55
C LYS A 226 5.66 -4.21 -19.79
N ASN A 227 6.80 -4.35 -20.46
CA ASN A 227 8.00 -5.00 -19.93
C ASN A 227 9.14 -4.00 -19.68
N TYR A 228 8.84 -2.70 -19.58
CA TYR A 228 9.86 -1.71 -19.26
C TYR A 228 10.57 -2.08 -17.96
N CYS A 229 11.89 -2.18 -18.03
CA CYS A 229 12.74 -2.31 -16.86
C CYS A 229 13.63 -1.08 -16.73
N ILE A 230 13.83 -0.58 -15.50
CA ILE A 230 14.79 0.51 -15.24
C ILE A 230 16.21 0.19 -15.75
N ARG A 231 16.58 -1.09 -15.85
CA ARG A 231 17.88 -1.53 -16.39
C ARG A 231 18.07 -1.22 -17.87
N ASP A 232 16.98 -1.03 -18.62
CA ASP A 232 17.01 -0.66 -20.03
C ASP A 232 17.20 0.86 -20.24
N ASP A 233 17.22 1.63 -19.15
CA ASP A 233 17.42 3.07 -19.13
C ASP A 233 18.66 3.44 -18.30
N PRO A 234 19.84 3.55 -18.93
CA PRO A 234 21.09 3.84 -18.21
C PRO A 234 21.05 5.15 -17.41
N GLY A 235 20.31 6.16 -17.88
CA GLY A 235 20.20 7.45 -17.21
C GLY A 235 19.37 7.35 -15.93
N LEU A 236 18.21 6.71 -16.01
CA LEU A 236 17.37 6.46 -14.83
C LEU A 236 18.04 5.52 -13.84
N PHE A 237 18.70 4.47 -14.33
CA PHE A 237 19.43 3.53 -13.50
C PHE A 237 20.56 4.22 -12.73
N ALA A 238 21.38 5.04 -13.39
CA ALA A 238 22.45 5.78 -12.74
C ALA A 238 21.92 6.76 -11.68
N LEU A 239 20.81 7.45 -11.96
CA LEU A 239 20.14 8.32 -10.99
C LEU A 239 19.65 7.53 -9.76
N ALA A 240 18.98 6.40 -9.99
CA ALA A 240 18.49 5.52 -8.91
C ALA A 240 19.64 5.01 -8.04
N THR A 241 20.76 4.58 -8.63
CA THR A 241 21.97 4.18 -7.90
C THR A 241 22.49 5.31 -7.01
N ARG A 242 22.57 6.53 -7.54
CA ARG A 242 23.03 7.71 -6.79
C ARG A 242 22.13 8.03 -5.60
N ILE A 243 20.82 7.90 -5.78
CA ILE A 243 19.82 8.10 -4.72
C ILE A 243 19.96 7.01 -3.65
N GLN A 244 20.12 5.75 -4.04
CA GLN A 244 20.33 4.62 -3.14
C GLN A 244 21.58 4.82 -2.27
N GLU A 245 22.70 5.24 -2.86
CA GLU A 245 23.96 5.50 -2.17
C GLU A 245 23.82 6.56 -1.06
N MET A 246 22.97 7.57 -1.24
CA MET A 246 22.73 8.57 -0.19
C MET A 246 22.12 7.97 1.08
N TRP A 247 21.19 7.03 0.94
CA TRP A 247 20.58 6.34 2.09
C TRP A 247 21.48 5.24 2.67
N ASP A 248 22.41 4.71 1.88
CA ASP A 248 23.43 3.79 2.36
C ASP A 248 24.57 4.48 3.12
N TYR A 249 24.90 5.74 2.76
CA TYR A 249 26.00 6.51 3.37
C TYR A 249 25.65 7.11 4.74
N SER A 250 24.37 7.34 5.08
CA SER A 250 23.94 7.86 6.39
C SER A 250 24.19 6.91 7.59
N ARG A 251 25.01 5.87 7.43
CA ARG A 251 25.48 5.00 8.51
C ARG A 251 26.28 5.80 9.55
N PRO A 252 25.94 5.73 10.85
CA PRO A 252 27.00 5.73 11.84
C PRO A 252 27.85 4.47 11.60
N GLN A 253 29.16 4.63 11.43
CA GLN A 253 30.08 3.49 11.42
C GLN A 253 29.77 2.61 12.64
N LYS A 254 29.59 1.30 12.42
CA LYS A 254 29.34 0.32 13.49
C LYS A 254 30.26 0.63 14.69
N VAL A 255 29.69 1.15 15.77
CA VAL A 255 30.38 1.09 17.07
C VAL A 255 30.50 -0.40 17.35
N ARG A 256 31.73 -0.94 17.30
CA ARG A 256 32.02 -2.27 17.81
C ARG A 256 31.60 -2.28 19.28
N VAL A 257 30.42 -2.80 19.58
CA VAL A 257 30.06 -3.15 20.94
C VAL A 257 31.06 -4.24 21.32
N LYS A 258 32.04 -3.89 22.17
CA LYS A 258 32.95 -4.87 22.74
C LYS A 258 32.10 -5.93 23.44
N PRO A 259 32.38 -7.23 23.29
CA PRO A 259 31.65 -8.26 24.01
C PRO A 259 31.76 -7.97 25.51
N VAL A 260 30.61 -7.86 26.17
CA VAL A 260 30.53 -7.87 27.62
C VAL A 260 31.09 -9.22 28.05
N LYS A 261 32.26 -9.21 28.70
CA LYS A 261 32.80 -10.42 29.34
C LYS A 261 31.78 -10.86 30.38
N LYS A 262 31.29 -12.09 30.24
CA LYS A 262 30.58 -12.80 31.30
C LYS A 262 31.55 -13.08 32.45
#